data_AF-A0A3A0CMD2-F1
#
_entry.id   AF-A0A3A0CMD2-F1
#
_cell.length_a   1.000
_cell.length_b   1.000
_cell.length_c   1.000
_cell.angle_alpha   90.00
_cell.angle_beta   90.00
_cell.angle_gamma   90.00
#
_symmetry.space_group_name_H-M   'P 1'
#
loop_
_entity.id
_entity.type
_entity.pdbx_description
1 polymer ?
#
loop_
_entity_poly.entity_id
_entity_poly.type
_entity_poly.pdbx_seq_one_letter_code
_entity_poly.pdbx_strand_id
1 'polypeptide(L)'
;MQLPLLEDNARFSCGSCTACCNQPWRTMIEADRAAALDRHDWSRHPALMGRRFYQPAADGREGYFDLAKGEGTKCLFLDTDGLCIIHKELGPDAKPKMCRQFPYLPSRTWTDDRISLNFGCPSVQKAKGDILAAQREDILAVTPLSTRPHKGIGVRVPLTGTSTISHEQYESALNEVLRIFGDDRPGDVWSRFETLLCRILELFPAIAGQAAPDIPSVTGQPPQKSPMPARLLFAATLYPDTISADKTGRVGFFKRFTLLPRLMSLAQLRGVYASRLLARNIAIDRVVAHPVAGELEPAATRLLLRYFRSRFWLRNLVGTRLPVIAGIHQHIHDFNAILFLARAEAEHQGADVLSEGIVRKALTCVEFHLANQSRLYEQTLKGYLRGHLCDARLAFQSLRLMAPQPAEANLSA
;
A
#
# COMPACT_ATOMS: atom_id res chain seq x y z
N MET A 1 -3.81 -24.46 -18.26
CA MET A 1 -3.35 -23.47 -17.25
C MET A 1 -3.41 -22.11 -17.92
N GLN A 2 -4.21 -21.17 -17.40
CA GLN A 2 -4.25 -19.81 -17.96
C GLN A 2 -2.93 -19.10 -17.61
N LEU A 3 -2.36 -18.38 -18.58
CA LEU A 3 -1.08 -17.67 -18.41
C LEU A 3 -1.26 -16.44 -17.51
N PRO A 4 -0.27 -16.10 -16.67
CA PRO A 4 -0.34 -14.86 -15.92
C PRO A 4 -0.39 -13.63 -16.83
N LEU A 5 -1.24 -12.68 -16.47
CA LEU A 5 -1.28 -11.38 -17.12
C LEU A 5 -0.23 -10.48 -16.47
N LEU A 6 0.45 -9.67 -17.30
CA LEU A 6 1.37 -8.64 -16.85
C LEU A 6 0.70 -7.28 -17.07
N GLU A 7 0.97 -6.31 -16.20
CA GLU A 7 0.57 -4.93 -16.47
C GLU A 7 1.45 -4.37 -17.59
N ASP A 8 0.97 -4.43 -18.83
CA ASP A 8 1.79 -4.32 -20.04
C ASP A 8 2.65 -3.05 -20.13
N ASN A 9 2.16 -1.92 -19.62
CA ASN A 9 2.85 -0.63 -19.70
C ASN A 9 3.64 -0.27 -18.44
N ALA A 10 3.61 -1.12 -17.41
CA ALA A 10 4.39 -0.90 -16.21
C ALA A 10 5.88 -1.12 -16.50
N ARG A 11 6.75 -0.31 -15.89
CA ARG A 11 8.21 -0.33 -16.13
C ARG A 11 8.97 -0.63 -14.86
N PHE A 12 9.96 -1.50 -14.97
CA PHE A 12 10.87 -1.78 -13.87
C PHE A 12 12.23 -2.30 -14.35
N SER A 13 13.27 -1.70 -13.80
CA SER A 13 14.58 -2.31 -13.58
C SER A 13 15.09 -1.89 -12.20
N CYS A 14 15.78 -2.81 -11.50
CA CYS A 14 16.34 -2.51 -10.19
C CYS A 14 17.34 -1.35 -10.30
N GLY A 15 17.11 -0.28 -9.52
CA GLY A 15 18.00 0.89 -9.50
C GLY A 15 18.96 0.91 -8.30
N SER A 16 19.17 -0.23 -7.63
CA SER A 16 20.03 -0.37 -6.44
C SER A 16 19.81 0.70 -5.35
N CYS A 17 18.58 1.18 -5.21
CA CYS A 17 18.24 2.29 -4.29
C CYS A 17 18.28 1.91 -2.79
N THR A 18 18.57 0.66 -2.45
CA THR A 18 18.60 0.09 -1.08
C THR A 18 17.26 0.11 -0.31
N ALA A 19 16.21 0.71 -0.86
CA ALA A 19 14.95 0.94 -0.15
C ALA A 19 14.29 -0.34 0.39
N CYS A 20 14.33 -1.45 -0.34
CA CYS A 20 13.81 -2.76 0.12
C CYS A 20 14.77 -3.50 1.07
N CYS A 21 16.07 -3.21 1.01
CA CYS A 21 17.08 -3.82 1.86
C CYS A 21 17.11 -3.20 3.27
N ASN A 22 16.60 -1.98 3.43
CA ASN A 22 16.55 -1.24 4.69
C ASN A 22 15.23 -1.41 5.46
N GLN A 23 14.52 -2.51 5.22
CA GLN A 23 13.15 -2.69 5.69
C GLN A 23 13.06 -3.73 6.81
N PRO A 24 12.15 -3.53 7.79
CA PRO A 24 12.06 -4.35 9.00
C PRO A 24 11.46 -5.74 8.76
N TRP A 25 10.96 -6.04 7.55
CA TRP A 25 10.37 -7.34 7.28
C TRP A 25 11.40 -8.47 7.32
N ARG A 26 10.91 -9.67 7.65
CA ARG A 26 11.66 -10.92 7.55
C ARG A 26 12.05 -11.16 6.09
N THR A 27 13.33 -11.40 5.85
CA THR A 27 13.84 -11.78 4.52
C THR A 27 14.11 -13.27 4.58
N MET A 28 13.26 -14.09 3.96
CA MET A 28 13.45 -15.54 3.93
C MET A 28 14.48 -15.93 2.87
N ILE A 29 15.32 -16.91 3.18
CA ILE A 29 16.28 -17.54 2.28
C ILE A 29 16.06 -19.05 2.23
N GLU A 30 16.16 -19.63 1.04
CA GLU A 30 16.04 -21.07 0.81
C GLU A 30 17.27 -21.84 1.34
N ALA A 31 17.09 -23.09 1.78
CA ALA A 31 18.15 -23.87 2.42
C ALA A 31 19.37 -24.13 1.53
N ASP A 32 19.18 -24.37 0.23
CA ASP A 32 20.25 -24.54 -0.75
C ASP A 32 21.11 -23.28 -0.88
N ARG A 33 20.47 -22.10 -0.85
CA ARG A 33 21.15 -20.80 -0.90
C ARG A 33 21.81 -20.45 0.41
N ALA A 34 21.18 -20.76 1.54
CA ALA A 34 21.80 -20.63 2.86
C ALA A 34 23.10 -21.46 2.94
N ALA A 35 23.06 -22.71 2.46
CA ALA A 35 24.24 -23.58 2.38
C ALA A 35 25.31 -23.05 1.38
N ALA A 36 24.92 -22.27 0.36
CA ALA A 36 25.88 -21.57 -0.48
C ALA A 36 26.58 -20.44 0.26
N LEU A 37 25.90 -19.76 1.20
CA LEU A 37 26.53 -18.75 2.06
C LEU A 37 27.58 -19.37 2.99
N ASP A 38 27.29 -20.54 3.57
CA ASP A 38 28.24 -21.18 4.51
C ASP A 38 29.51 -21.70 3.82
N ARG A 39 29.41 -22.07 2.54
CA ARG A 39 30.53 -22.60 1.76
C ARG A 39 31.44 -21.52 1.17
N HIS A 40 30.99 -20.27 1.14
CA HIS A 40 31.75 -19.18 0.53
C HIS A 40 32.72 -18.56 1.53
N ASP A 41 33.93 -18.21 1.06
CA ASP A 41 34.90 -17.47 1.86
C ASP A 41 34.57 -15.97 1.87
N TRP A 42 34.11 -15.48 3.02
CA TRP A 42 33.76 -14.07 3.22
C TRP A 42 34.93 -13.21 3.71
N SER A 43 36.17 -13.69 3.70
CA SER A 43 37.36 -12.97 4.21
C SER A 43 37.51 -11.55 3.64
N ARG A 44 37.04 -11.33 2.41
CA ARG A 44 37.01 -10.01 1.73
C ARG A 44 35.96 -9.03 2.28
N HIS A 45 35.09 -9.48 3.18
CA HIS A 45 33.99 -8.71 3.78
C HIS A 45 34.11 -8.71 5.31
N PRO A 46 34.99 -7.88 5.90
CA PRO A 46 35.22 -7.85 7.35
C PRO A 46 33.94 -7.65 8.19
N ALA A 47 32.95 -6.93 7.64
CA ALA A 47 31.66 -6.71 8.30
C ALA A 47 30.84 -7.99 8.53
N LEU A 48 31.15 -9.07 7.81
CA LEU A 48 30.50 -10.37 7.91
C LEU A 48 31.28 -11.37 8.79
N MET A 49 32.54 -11.07 9.14
CA MET A 49 33.38 -11.97 9.92
C MET A 49 32.80 -12.23 11.32
N GLY A 50 32.72 -13.51 11.69
CA GLY A 50 32.15 -13.94 12.96
C GLY A 50 30.64 -13.70 13.11
N ARG A 51 29.95 -13.23 12.07
CA ARG A 51 28.51 -13.00 12.10
C ARG A 51 27.75 -14.24 11.69
N ARG A 52 26.61 -14.47 12.33
CA ARG A 52 25.62 -15.44 11.89
C ARG A 52 24.82 -14.88 10.71
N PHE A 53 24.79 -15.57 9.58
CA PHE A 53 24.15 -15.08 8.35
C PHE A 53 22.64 -15.25 8.32
N TYR A 54 22.13 -16.27 9.00
CA TYR A 54 20.71 -16.58 9.03
C TYR A 54 20.35 -17.37 10.29
N GLN A 55 19.07 -17.41 10.61
CA GLN A 55 18.49 -18.11 11.76
C GLN A 55 17.32 -18.99 11.31
N PRO A 56 16.90 -19.99 12.10
CA PRO A 56 15.69 -20.76 11.81
C PRO A 56 14.52 -19.83 11.51
N ALA A 57 13.72 -20.17 10.51
CA ALA A 57 12.57 -19.37 10.13
C ALA A 57 11.64 -19.20 11.35
N ALA A 58 11.27 -17.96 11.70
CA ALA A 58 10.47 -17.68 12.88
C ALA A 58 9.05 -18.29 12.85
N ASP A 59 8.57 -18.69 11.67
CA ASP A 59 7.32 -19.43 11.45
C ASP A 59 7.50 -20.95 11.41
N GLY A 60 8.71 -21.46 11.64
CA GLY A 60 9.02 -22.89 11.69
C GLY A 60 8.98 -23.59 10.33
N ARG A 61 8.99 -22.83 9.22
CA ARG A 61 8.87 -23.40 7.88
C ARG A 61 10.13 -24.19 7.49
N GLU A 62 9.95 -25.49 7.27
CA GLU A 62 11.03 -26.37 6.79
C GLU A 62 11.59 -25.91 5.43
N GLY A 63 12.91 -26.05 5.25
CA GLY A 63 13.61 -25.67 4.03
C GLY A 63 13.85 -24.17 3.84
N TYR A 64 13.49 -23.34 4.83
CA TYR A 64 13.69 -21.89 4.82
C TYR A 64 14.36 -21.41 6.11
N PHE A 65 15.09 -20.31 5.98
CA PHE A 65 15.72 -19.59 7.08
C PHE A 65 15.39 -18.09 6.99
N ASP A 66 15.52 -17.37 8.10
CA ASP A 66 15.46 -15.91 8.11
C ASP A 66 16.87 -15.35 7.98
N LEU A 67 17.11 -14.55 6.94
CA LEU A 67 18.37 -13.85 6.73
C LEU A 67 18.58 -12.81 7.84
N ALA A 68 19.78 -12.76 8.38
CA ALA A 68 20.12 -11.86 9.47
C ALA A 68 20.06 -10.38 9.05
N LYS A 69 19.74 -9.52 10.03
CA LYS A 69 19.80 -8.07 9.89
C LYS A 69 21.11 -7.55 10.48
N GLY A 70 21.60 -6.47 9.90
CA GLY A 70 22.71 -5.67 10.43
C GLY A 70 22.22 -4.71 11.52
N GLU A 71 22.71 -3.49 11.50
CA GLU A 71 22.23 -2.44 12.38
C GLU A 71 20.78 -2.03 12.03
N GLY A 72 19.92 -1.95 13.05
CA GLY A 72 18.51 -1.59 12.88
C GLY A 72 17.75 -2.53 11.93
N THR A 73 17.21 -1.99 10.84
CA THR A 73 16.40 -2.72 9.85
C THR A 73 17.19 -3.10 8.59
N LYS A 74 18.48 -2.74 8.52
CA LYS A 74 19.34 -2.98 7.36
C LYS A 74 19.62 -4.47 7.18
N CYS A 75 19.56 -4.97 5.94
CA CYS A 75 20.02 -6.32 5.60
C CYS A 75 21.51 -6.48 5.94
N LEU A 76 21.92 -7.59 6.57
CA LEU A 76 23.33 -7.85 6.89
C LEU A 76 24.24 -7.83 5.65
N PHE A 77 23.70 -8.24 4.49
CA PHE A 77 24.42 -8.32 3.22
C PHE A 77 24.28 -7.06 2.34
N LEU A 78 23.81 -5.94 2.89
CA LEU A 78 23.84 -4.65 2.19
C LEU A 78 25.16 -3.95 2.46
N ASP A 79 26.00 -3.89 1.43
CA ASP A 79 27.34 -3.32 1.49
C ASP A 79 27.33 -1.79 1.62
N THR A 80 28.49 -1.17 1.83
CA THR A 80 28.64 0.29 1.94
C THR A 80 28.46 1.01 0.62
N ASP A 81 28.66 0.32 -0.52
CA ASP A 81 28.41 0.85 -1.87
C ASP A 81 26.92 0.74 -2.29
N GLY A 82 26.04 0.25 -1.41
CA GLY A 82 24.62 0.07 -1.68
C GLY A 82 24.28 -1.18 -2.51
N LEU A 83 25.26 -2.05 -2.79
CA LEU A 83 25.06 -3.30 -3.50
C LEU A 83 24.91 -4.48 -2.53
N CYS A 84 24.35 -5.58 -3.05
CA CYS A 84 24.17 -6.80 -2.28
C CYS A 84 25.44 -7.65 -2.33
N ILE A 85 26.04 -7.93 -1.18
CA ILE A 85 27.26 -8.75 -1.07
C ILE A 85 27.04 -10.15 -1.66
N ILE A 86 25.89 -10.79 -1.40
CA ILE A 86 25.53 -12.10 -2.01
C ILE A 86 25.59 -12.02 -3.53
N HIS A 87 25.07 -10.94 -4.12
CA HIS A 87 25.11 -10.77 -5.57
C HIS A 87 26.54 -10.54 -6.07
N LYS A 88 27.32 -9.68 -5.41
CA LYS A 88 28.70 -9.38 -5.80
C LYS A 88 29.58 -10.63 -5.85
N GLU A 89 29.44 -11.50 -4.85
CA GLU A 89 30.32 -12.68 -4.69
C GLU A 89 29.79 -13.96 -5.33
N LEU A 90 28.47 -14.18 -5.28
CA LEU A 90 27.84 -15.45 -5.69
C LEU A 90 26.91 -15.30 -6.91
N GLY A 91 26.78 -14.10 -7.45
CA GLY A 91 25.93 -13.81 -8.60
C GLY A 91 24.45 -13.58 -8.26
N PRO A 92 23.65 -13.11 -9.23
CA PRO A 92 22.26 -12.71 -9.02
C PRO A 92 21.36 -13.87 -8.57
N ASP A 93 21.67 -15.09 -9.01
CA ASP A 93 20.87 -16.28 -8.73
C ASP A 93 20.96 -16.76 -7.29
N ALA A 94 22.07 -16.47 -6.60
CA ALA A 94 22.29 -16.80 -5.20
C ALA A 94 21.46 -15.94 -4.24
N LYS A 95 20.93 -14.80 -4.69
CA LYS A 95 20.03 -13.96 -3.88
C LYS A 95 18.77 -14.74 -3.49
N PRO A 96 18.22 -14.57 -2.27
CA PRO A 96 16.96 -15.19 -1.86
C PRO A 96 15.79 -14.95 -2.83
N LYS A 97 14.82 -15.87 -2.99
CA LYS A 97 13.81 -15.74 -4.06
C LYS A 97 12.98 -14.49 -3.85
N MET A 98 12.63 -14.18 -2.61
CA MET A 98 11.94 -12.93 -2.25
C MET A 98 12.69 -11.68 -2.71
N CYS A 99 14.03 -11.66 -2.63
CA CYS A 99 14.86 -10.53 -3.07
C CYS A 99 14.99 -10.41 -4.60
N ARG A 100 14.73 -11.50 -5.33
CA ARG A 100 14.67 -11.51 -6.80
C ARG A 100 13.26 -11.19 -7.31
N GLN A 101 12.25 -11.67 -6.60
CA GLN A 101 10.84 -11.44 -6.89
C GLN A 101 10.48 -9.96 -6.70
N PHE A 102 10.97 -9.29 -5.67
CA PHE A 102 10.64 -7.88 -5.45
C PHE A 102 11.14 -7.02 -6.63
N PRO A 103 10.29 -6.15 -7.23
CA PRO A 103 9.00 -5.65 -6.75
C PRO A 103 7.77 -6.30 -7.39
N TYR A 104 7.91 -7.44 -8.07
CA TYR A 104 6.79 -8.14 -8.69
C TYR A 104 5.81 -8.65 -7.62
N LEU A 105 4.56 -8.22 -7.75
CA LEU A 105 3.45 -8.58 -6.89
C LEU A 105 2.51 -9.52 -7.66
N PRO A 106 2.66 -10.85 -7.50
CA PRO A 106 1.66 -11.77 -8.00
C PRO A 106 0.38 -11.64 -7.17
N SER A 107 -0.76 -11.58 -7.85
CA SER A 107 -2.08 -11.55 -7.26
C SER A 107 -2.99 -12.49 -8.03
N ARG A 108 -3.75 -13.29 -7.27
CA ARG A 108 -4.66 -14.28 -7.82
C ARG A 108 -6.06 -13.71 -7.95
N THR A 109 -6.61 -13.73 -9.16
CA THR A 109 -7.99 -13.33 -9.44
C THR A 109 -8.93 -14.54 -9.37
N TRP A 110 -10.17 -14.37 -9.83
CA TRP A 110 -11.13 -15.46 -9.90
C TRP A 110 -10.82 -16.47 -11.00
N THR A 111 -10.16 -16.02 -12.07
CA THR A 111 -9.93 -16.75 -13.32
C THR A 111 -8.45 -16.98 -13.61
N ASP A 112 -7.59 -16.03 -13.24
CA ASP A 112 -6.19 -15.95 -13.65
C ASP A 112 -5.26 -15.45 -12.52
N ASP A 113 -3.95 -15.53 -12.75
CA ASP A 113 -2.96 -14.83 -11.95
C ASP A 113 -2.53 -13.54 -12.69
N ARG A 114 -2.31 -12.47 -11.93
CA ARG A 114 -1.90 -11.15 -12.41
C ARG A 114 -0.61 -10.73 -11.71
N ILE A 115 0.36 -10.19 -12.45
CA ILE A 115 1.63 -9.67 -11.92
C ILE A 115 1.83 -8.19 -12.29
N SER A 116 2.04 -7.37 -11.28
CA SER A 116 2.35 -5.93 -11.40
C SER A 116 3.35 -5.57 -10.31
N LEU A 117 3.47 -4.30 -9.94
CA LEU A 117 4.62 -3.78 -9.23
C LEU A 117 4.25 -3.17 -7.88
N ASN A 118 5.12 -3.39 -6.91
CA ASN A 118 5.06 -2.72 -5.62
C ASN A 118 5.59 -1.28 -5.75
N PHE A 119 4.70 -0.30 -5.62
CA PHE A 119 5.05 1.12 -5.64
C PHE A 119 5.81 1.62 -4.40
N GLY A 120 6.15 0.74 -3.45
CA GLY A 120 7.15 1.05 -2.43
C GLY A 120 8.56 1.11 -3.02
N CYS A 121 8.79 0.49 -4.18
CA CYS A 121 10.05 0.58 -4.91
C CYS A 121 10.22 1.94 -5.62
N PRO A 122 11.27 2.72 -5.30
CA PRO A 122 11.56 3.98 -6.00
C PRO A 122 11.72 3.85 -7.52
N SER A 123 12.29 2.74 -8.02
CA SER A 123 12.40 2.50 -9.47
C SER A 123 11.04 2.36 -10.15
N VAL A 124 10.09 1.65 -9.53
CA VAL A 124 8.72 1.49 -10.02
C VAL A 124 8.01 2.85 -10.07
N GLN A 125 8.09 3.59 -8.96
CA GLN A 125 7.51 4.92 -8.89
C GLN A 125 8.10 5.84 -9.99
N LYS A 126 9.40 5.73 -10.29
CA LYS A 126 10.09 6.48 -11.37
C LYS A 126 9.91 5.90 -12.78
N ALA A 127 9.16 4.80 -12.93
CA ALA A 127 9.00 4.09 -14.20
C ALA A 127 10.34 3.75 -14.89
N LYS A 128 11.37 3.40 -14.11
CA LYS A 128 12.69 3.06 -14.65
C LYS A 128 12.68 1.71 -15.33
N GLY A 129 13.42 1.57 -16.43
CA GLY A 129 13.66 0.29 -17.09
C GLY A 129 12.67 -0.05 -18.20
N ASP A 130 12.76 -1.30 -18.64
CA ASP A 130 11.90 -1.83 -19.69
C ASP A 130 10.48 -2.10 -19.20
N ILE A 131 9.57 -2.20 -20.16
CA ILE A 131 8.19 -2.60 -19.88
C ILE A 131 8.15 -4.06 -19.41
N LEU A 132 7.20 -4.41 -18.55
CA LEU A 132 7.09 -5.78 -18.03
C LEU A 132 6.86 -6.81 -19.13
N ALA A 133 6.08 -6.46 -20.17
CA ALA A 133 5.80 -7.36 -21.28
C ALA A 133 7.08 -7.83 -21.99
N ALA A 134 8.11 -6.99 -22.09
CA ALA A 134 9.40 -7.33 -22.69
C ALA A 134 10.29 -8.20 -21.78
N GLN A 135 9.98 -8.25 -20.48
CA GLN A 135 10.72 -9.02 -19.47
C GLN A 135 9.93 -10.26 -19.01
N ARG A 136 8.95 -10.71 -19.79
CA ARG A 136 7.97 -11.74 -19.37
C ARG A 136 8.61 -13.01 -18.84
N GLU A 137 9.58 -13.57 -19.57
CA GLU A 137 10.22 -14.84 -19.21
C GLU A 137 10.96 -14.73 -17.87
N ASP A 138 11.76 -13.67 -17.70
CA ASP A 138 12.49 -13.40 -16.46
C ASP A 138 11.56 -13.20 -15.26
N ILE A 139 10.47 -12.44 -15.45
CA ILE A 139 9.48 -12.19 -14.41
C ILE A 139 8.82 -13.50 -13.96
N LEU A 140 8.42 -14.35 -14.91
CA LEU A 140 7.79 -15.63 -14.61
C LEU A 140 8.76 -16.60 -13.92
N ALA A 141 10.04 -16.57 -14.25
CA ALA A 141 11.06 -17.40 -13.60
C ALA A 141 11.26 -17.08 -12.11
N VAL A 142 11.04 -15.82 -11.70
CA VAL A 142 11.26 -15.37 -10.31
C VAL A 142 9.99 -15.17 -9.50
N THR A 143 8.81 -15.28 -10.12
CA THR A 143 7.53 -15.01 -9.48
C THR A 143 6.76 -16.31 -9.23
N PRO A 144 6.72 -16.83 -7.99
CA PRO A 144 5.97 -18.04 -7.69
C PRO A 144 4.46 -17.77 -7.84
N LEU A 145 3.82 -18.56 -8.71
CA LEU A 145 2.39 -18.49 -8.99
C LEU A 145 1.59 -19.39 -8.05
N SER A 146 0.29 -19.15 -7.96
CA SER A 146 -0.58 -19.97 -7.13
C SER A 146 -0.86 -21.31 -7.81
N THR A 147 -0.60 -22.42 -7.12
CA THR A 147 -0.99 -23.76 -7.58
C THR A 147 -2.46 -24.11 -7.33
N ARG A 148 -3.20 -23.23 -6.64
CA ARG A 148 -4.61 -23.48 -6.30
C ARG A 148 -5.52 -23.35 -7.53
N PRO A 149 -6.55 -24.20 -7.69
CA PRO A 149 -7.52 -24.11 -8.79
C PRO A 149 -8.41 -22.86 -8.72
N HIS A 150 -8.48 -22.08 -9.81
CA HIS A 150 -9.29 -20.86 -9.93
C HIS A 150 -10.79 -21.16 -9.72
N LYS A 151 -11.54 -20.19 -9.17
CA LYS A 151 -12.98 -20.36 -8.95
C LYS A 151 -13.78 -20.26 -10.26
N GLY A 152 -13.20 -19.62 -11.28
CA GLY A 152 -13.81 -19.45 -12.59
C GLY A 152 -14.92 -18.39 -12.62
N ILE A 153 -15.56 -18.29 -13.77
CA ILE A 153 -16.56 -17.25 -14.09
C ILE A 153 -17.91 -17.42 -13.38
N GLY A 154 -18.18 -18.60 -12.81
CA GLY A 154 -19.42 -18.88 -12.07
C GLY A 154 -19.49 -18.25 -10.68
N VAL A 155 -18.45 -17.55 -10.24
CA VAL A 155 -18.40 -16.94 -8.91
C VAL A 155 -19.36 -15.74 -8.80
N ARG A 156 -20.01 -15.64 -7.64
CA ARG A 156 -20.72 -14.43 -7.21
C ARG A 156 -19.76 -13.54 -6.42
N VAL A 157 -19.53 -12.32 -6.90
CA VAL A 157 -18.62 -11.38 -6.26
C VAL A 157 -19.41 -10.50 -5.29
N PRO A 158 -19.02 -10.37 -4.01
CA PRO A 158 -19.66 -9.44 -3.10
C PRO A 158 -19.50 -7.99 -3.58
N LEU A 159 -20.61 -7.28 -3.74
CA LEU A 159 -20.63 -5.87 -4.11
C LEU A 159 -20.67 -5.00 -2.85
N THR A 160 -21.57 -5.34 -1.92
CA THR A 160 -21.72 -4.75 -0.59
C THR A 160 -21.71 -5.84 0.48
N GLY A 161 -22.04 -5.50 1.74
CA GLY A 161 -22.25 -6.49 2.80
C GLY A 161 -23.48 -7.39 2.60
N THR A 162 -24.43 -7.01 1.73
CA THR A 162 -25.73 -7.68 1.56
C THR A 162 -26.02 -8.10 0.12
N SER A 163 -25.25 -7.63 -0.86
CA SER A 163 -25.50 -7.89 -2.29
C SER A 163 -24.27 -8.45 -3.01
N THR A 164 -24.52 -9.18 -4.10
CA THR A 164 -23.50 -9.78 -4.96
C THR A 164 -23.77 -9.45 -6.43
N ILE A 165 -22.74 -9.52 -7.26
CA ILE A 165 -22.78 -9.35 -8.72
C ILE A 165 -22.16 -10.56 -9.42
N SER A 166 -22.42 -10.72 -10.73
CA SER A 166 -21.76 -11.76 -11.52
C SER A 166 -20.28 -11.43 -11.73
N HIS A 167 -19.48 -12.43 -12.07
CA HIS A 167 -18.09 -12.21 -12.46
C HIS A 167 -17.98 -11.27 -13.67
N GLU A 168 -18.86 -11.39 -14.67
CA GLU A 168 -18.89 -10.50 -15.84
C GLU A 168 -19.15 -9.03 -15.46
N GLN A 169 -20.14 -8.78 -14.60
CA GLN A 169 -20.42 -7.45 -14.07
C GLN A 169 -19.21 -6.89 -13.31
N TYR A 170 -18.51 -7.75 -12.58
CA TYR A 170 -17.31 -7.39 -11.85
C TYR A 170 -16.15 -7.01 -12.79
N GLU A 171 -15.88 -7.80 -13.85
CA GLU A 171 -14.84 -7.46 -14.83
C GLU A 171 -15.19 -6.18 -15.60
N SER A 172 -16.46 -5.94 -15.92
CA SER A 172 -16.92 -4.68 -16.51
C SER A 172 -16.63 -3.48 -15.59
N ALA A 173 -16.94 -3.60 -14.29
CA ALA A 173 -16.61 -2.57 -13.31
C ALA A 173 -15.08 -2.35 -13.19
N LEU A 174 -14.29 -3.43 -13.26
CA LEU A 174 -12.83 -3.32 -13.22
C LEU A 174 -12.27 -2.61 -14.46
N ASN A 175 -12.76 -2.92 -15.65
CA ASN A 175 -12.37 -2.24 -16.88
C ASN A 175 -12.70 -0.73 -16.81
N GLU A 176 -13.85 -0.39 -16.25
CA GLU A 176 -14.23 1.00 -16.02
C GLU A 176 -13.27 1.71 -15.05
N VAL A 177 -12.84 1.03 -13.97
CA VAL A 177 -11.84 1.57 -13.03
C VAL A 177 -10.52 1.84 -13.75
N LEU A 178 -10.02 0.87 -14.52
CA LEU A 178 -8.76 1.02 -15.27
C LEU A 178 -8.83 2.16 -16.28
N ARG A 179 -10.01 2.37 -16.89
CA ARG A 179 -10.27 3.49 -17.80
C ARG A 179 -10.29 4.83 -17.05
N ILE A 180 -10.93 4.91 -15.87
CA ILE A 180 -11.01 6.15 -15.08
C ILE A 180 -9.62 6.61 -14.61
N PHE A 181 -8.76 5.67 -14.22
CA PHE A 181 -7.38 5.94 -13.78
C PHE A 181 -6.36 5.87 -14.93
N GLY A 182 -6.82 5.90 -16.18
CA GLY A 182 -5.98 5.97 -17.38
C GLY A 182 -5.26 7.32 -17.49
N ASP A 183 -4.05 7.29 -18.05
CA ASP A 183 -3.19 8.48 -18.21
C ASP A 183 -3.75 9.51 -19.21
N ASP A 184 -4.66 9.10 -20.08
CA ASP A 184 -5.30 9.88 -21.15
C ASP A 184 -6.51 10.70 -20.67
N ARG A 185 -6.97 10.45 -19.46
CA ARG A 185 -8.16 11.10 -18.93
C ARG A 185 -7.80 12.44 -18.27
N PRO A 186 -8.69 13.43 -18.21
CA PRO A 186 -8.48 14.66 -17.44
C PRO A 186 -8.91 14.53 -15.97
N GLY A 187 -8.27 15.25 -15.06
CA GLY A 187 -8.65 15.31 -13.63
C GLY A 187 -7.59 14.74 -12.68
N ASP A 188 -7.63 15.21 -11.43
CA ASP A 188 -6.75 14.80 -10.35
C ASP A 188 -7.17 13.47 -9.70
N VAL A 189 -6.46 13.05 -8.66
CA VAL A 189 -6.73 11.78 -7.96
C VAL A 189 -8.11 11.79 -7.30
N TRP A 190 -8.54 12.91 -6.72
CA TRP A 190 -9.82 13.01 -6.03
C TRP A 190 -10.99 12.90 -7.00
N SER A 191 -10.94 13.62 -8.12
CA SER A 191 -11.98 13.58 -9.14
C SER A 191 -12.09 12.19 -9.79
N ARG A 192 -11.00 11.40 -9.84
CA ARG A 192 -11.06 9.99 -10.26
C ARG A 192 -11.83 9.11 -9.29
N PHE A 193 -11.54 9.23 -8.01
CA PHE A 193 -12.26 8.46 -7.00
C PHE A 193 -13.73 8.87 -6.94
N GLU A 194 -14.03 10.15 -7.06
CA GLU A 194 -15.41 10.66 -7.16
C GLU A 194 -16.12 10.06 -8.38
N THR A 195 -15.52 10.17 -9.56
CA THR A 195 -16.04 9.56 -10.79
C THR A 195 -16.27 8.07 -10.62
N LEU A 196 -15.29 7.35 -10.05
CA LEU A 196 -15.41 5.91 -9.80
C LEU A 196 -16.60 5.58 -8.89
N LEU A 197 -16.75 6.27 -7.76
CA LEU A 197 -17.86 6.04 -6.84
C LEU A 197 -19.21 6.30 -7.52
N CYS A 198 -19.35 7.38 -8.30
CA CYS A 198 -20.56 7.68 -9.07
C CYS A 198 -20.87 6.56 -10.06
N ARG A 199 -19.88 6.13 -10.86
CA ARG A 199 -20.06 5.06 -11.86
C ARG A 199 -20.45 3.73 -11.22
N ILE A 200 -19.91 3.40 -10.06
CA ILE A 200 -20.30 2.19 -9.34
C ILE A 200 -21.75 2.25 -8.84
N LEU A 201 -22.20 3.41 -8.34
CA LEU A 201 -23.61 3.59 -7.95
C LEU A 201 -24.56 3.50 -9.15
N GLU A 202 -24.17 4.04 -10.31
CA GLU A 202 -24.92 3.95 -11.56
C GLU A 202 -25.02 2.51 -12.10
N LEU A 203 -23.88 1.78 -12.10
CA LEU A 203 -23.82 0.40 -12.58
C LEU A 203 -24.60 -0.56 -11.68
N PHE A 204 -24.78 -0.23 -10.40
CA PHE A 204 -25.46 -1.08 -9.44
C PHE A 204 -26.53 -0.33 -8.64
N PRO A 205 -27.69 -0.02 -9.25
CA PRO A 205 -28.79 0.71 -8.61
C PRO A 205 -29.36 0.01 -7.37
N ALA A 206 -29.11 -1.29 -7.19
CA ALA A 206 -29.46 -2.00 -5.96
C ALA A 206 -28.75 -1.44 -4.71
N ILE A 207 -27.63 -0.71 -4.87
CA ILE A 207 -27.00 0.08 -3.81
C ILE A 207 -27.69 1.45 -3.66
N ALA A 208 -28.34 1.97 -4.72
CA ALA A 208 -28.93 3.30 -4.81
C ALA A 208 -30.17 3.54 -3.94
N GLY A 209 -30.64 2.55 -3.15
CA GLY A 209 -31.44 2.82 -1.94
C GLY A 209 -30.70 3.74 -0.95
N GLN A 210 -29.37 3.79 -1.06
CA GLN A 210 -28.54 4.92 -0.70
C GLN A 210 -28.49 5.85 -1.91
N ALA A 211 -29.48 6.74 -2.08
CA ALA A 211 -29.45 7.74 -3.17
C ALA A 211 -28.04 8.33 -3.27
N ALA A 212 -27.50 8.43 -4.49
CA ALA A 212 -26.29 9.21 -4.74
C ALA A 212 -26.52 10.54 -4.02
N PRO A 213 -25.65 10.96 -3.08
CA PRO A 213 -25.83 12.25 -2.45
C PRO A 213 -26.04 13.30 -3.55
N ASP A 214 -26.70 14.42 -3.27
CA ASP A 214 -26.33 15.63 -4.01
C ASP A 214 -24.83 15.79 -3.70
N ILE A 215 -23.98 15.38 -4.64
CA ILE A 215 -22.54 15.32 -4.45
C ILE A 215 -22.02 16.67 -4.92
N PRO A 216 -21.79 17.65 -4.01
CA PRO A 216 -20.93 18.75 -4.40
C PRO A 216 -19.59 18.12 -4.79
N SER A 217 -18.98 18.66 -5.85
CA SER A 217 -17.59 18.40 -6.24
C SER A 217 -16.74 18.20 -4.98
N VAL A 218 -15.80 17.23 -4.99
CA VAL A 218 -14.86 17.00 -3.89
C VAL A 218 -14.08 18.28 -3.60
N THR A 219 -14.70 19.12 -2.78
CA THR A 219 -14.17 20.33 -2.21
C THR A 219 -13.77 19.97 -0.79
N GLY A 220 -12.55 20.35 -0.42
CA GLY A 220 -12.08 20.14 0.93
C GLY A 220 -13.04 20.74 1.94
N GLN A 221 -13.40 19.95 2.94
CA GLN A 221 -13.94 20.46 4.21
C GLN A 221 -12.87 20.25 5.27
N PRO A 222 -12.81 21.09 6.33
CA PRO A 222 -11.90 20.86 7.45
C PRO A 222 -12.03 19.42 7.92
N PRO A 223 -10.93 18.64 7.98
CA PRO A 223 -11.00 17.20 8.24
C PRO A 223 -11.73 16.82 9.53
N GLN A 224 -11.79 17.74 10.51
CA GLN A 224 -12.52 17.61 11.76
C GLN A 224 -14.05 17.56 11.57
N LYS A 225 -14.57 18.15 10.48
CA LYS A 225 -16.00 18.12 10.13
C LYS A 225 -16.43 16.79 9.51
N SER A 226 -15.49 15.94 9.07
CA SER A 226 -15.83 14.62 8.54
C SER A 226 -16.49 13.74 9.62
N PRO A 227 -17.47 12.90 9.23
CA PRO A 227 -18.14 11.99 10.15
C PRO A 227 -17.15 11.14 10.96
N MET A 228 -17.47 10.88 12.23
CA MET A 228 -16.62 10.06 13.10
C MET A 228 -16.28 8.68 12.50
N PRO A 229 -17.18 7.96 11.81
CA PRO A 229 -16.83 6.70 11.18
C PRO A 229 -15.72 6.82 10.13
N ALA A 230 -15.73 7.86 9.30
CA ALA A 230 -14.67 8.12 8.30
C ALA A 230 -13.32 8.38 8.99
N ARG A 231 -13.33 9.19 10.05
CA ARG A 231 -12.12 9.48 10.83
C ARG A 231 -11.59 8.26 11.59
N LEU A 232 -12.46 7.39 12.09
CA LEU A 232 -12.07 6.13 12.73
C LEU A 232 -11.44 5.14 11.74
N LEU A 233 -11.97 5.04 10.51
CA LEU A 233 -11.38 4.20 9.46
C LEU A 233 -9.99 4.72 9.02
N PHE A 234 -9.86 6.04 8.89
CA PHE A 234 -8.56 6.68 8.65
C PHE A 234 -7.58 6.42 9.80
N ALA A 235 -8.00 6.63 11.04
CA ALA A 235 -7.20 6.38 12.22
C ALA A 235 -6.75 4.91 12.29
N ALA A 236 -7.66 3.97 12.03
CA ALA A 236 -7.35 2.54 11.98
C ALA A 236 -6.33 2.19 10.89
N THR A 237 -6.33 2.93 9.77
CA THR A 237 -5.36 2.77 8.68
C THR A 237 -3.97 3.24 9.10
N LEU A 238 -3.85 4.40 9.74
CA LEU A 238 -2.57 4.95 10.24
C LEU A 238 -2.08 4.29 11.54
N TYR A 239 -2.96 3.67 12.31
CA TYR A 239 -2.67 3.16 13.64
C TYR A 239 -1.40 2.29 13.74
N PRO A 240 -1.05 1.41 12.77
CA PRO A 240 0.20 0.65 12.80
C PRO A 240 1.49 1.48 12.71
N ASP A 241 1.41 2.76 12.33
CA ASP A 241 2.51 3.72 12.44
C ASP A 241 2.79 4.09 13.92
N THR A 242 1.74 4.09 14.74
CA THR A 242 1.83 4.45 16.17
C THR A 242 2.34 3.30 17.05
N ILE A 243 2.52 2.11 16.48
CA ILE A 243 2.92 0.90 17.20
C ILE A 243 4.37 0.54 16.83
N SER A 244 5.15 0.20 17.85
CA SER A 244 6.53 -0.23 17.67
C SER A 244 6.61 -1.60 16.97
N ALA A 245 7.62 -1.80 16.13
CA ALA A 245 7.74 -2.98 15.25
C ALA A 245 7.84 -4.32 16.02
N ASP A 246 8.49 -4.29 17.19
CA ASP A 246 8.62 -5.38 18.16
C ASP A 246 7.28 -5.80 18.82
N LYS A 247 6.26 -4.95 18.75
CA LYS A 247 4.95 -5.17 19.41
C LYS A 247 3.85 -5.66 18.46
N THR A 248 4.21 -6.06 17.23
CA THR A 248 3.27 -6.54 16.20
C THR A 248 2.78 -7.98 16.42
N GLY A 249 3.22 -8.66 17.49
CA GLY A 249 2.64 -9.92 17.95
C GLY A 249 1.23 -9.78 18.56
N ARG A 250 0.63 -10.88 19.03
CA ARG A 250 -0.69 -10.89 19.69
C ARG A 250 -0.70 -9.94 20.90
N VAL A 251 -1.08 -8.69 20.68
CA VAL A 251 -1.23 -7.69 21.75
C VAL A 251 -2.36 -8.16 22.66
N GLY A 252 -2.02 -8.52 23.90
CA GLY A 252 -2.97 -8.95 24.92
C GLY A 252 -4.03 -7.87 25.20
N PHE A 253 -5.20 -8.29 25.68
CA PHE A 253 -6.40 -7.45 25.88
C PHE A 253 -6.09 -6.14 26.62
N PHE A 254 -5.40 -6.19 27.75
CA PHE A 254 -5.01 -5.00 28.52
C PHE A 254 -4.09 -4.03 27.76
N LYS A 255 -3.14 -4.53 26.96
CA LYS A 255 -2.29 -3.68 26.13
C LYS A 255 -3.08 -2.99 25.00
N ARG A 256 -4.19 -3.56 24.52
CA ARG A 256 -5.05 -2.91 23.53
C ARG A 256 -5.70 -1.63 24.09
N PHE A 257 -6.09 -1.62 25.37
CA PHE A 257 -6.64 -0.42 26.01
C PHE A 257 -5.61 0.71 26.10
N THR A 258 -4.33 0.39 26.36
CA THR A 258 -3.27 1.41 26.40
C THR A 258 -3.03 2.09 25.05
N LEU A 259 -3.50 1.49 23.96
CA LEU A 259 -3.35 2.02 22.61
C LEU A 259 -4.60 2.74 22.10
N LEU A 260 -5.74 2.63 22.80
CA LEU A 260 -6.98 3.33 22.44
C LEU A 260 -6.80 4.86 22.42
N PRO A 261 -6.08 5.50 23.37
CA PRO A 261 -5.83 6.94 23.30
C PRO A 261 -5.14 7.36 22.01
N ARG A 262 -4.18 6.57 21.49
CA ARG A 262 -3.47 6.89 20.23
C ARG A 262 -4.39 6.82 19.02
N LEU A 263 -5.24 5.79 18.98
CA LEU A 263 -6.27 5.67 17.95
C LEU A 263 -7.23 6.87 18.00
N MET A 264 -7.63 7.28 19.21
CA MET A 264 -8.53 8.41 19.40
C MET A 264 -7.88 9.74 19.05
N SER A 265 -6.60 9.97 19.34
CA SER A 265 -5.87 11.16 18.88
C SER A 265 -5.89 11.29 17.35
N LEU A 266 -5.65 10.18 16.64
CA LEU A 266 -5.79 10.13 15.18
C LEU A 266 -7.22 10.37 14.72
N ALA A 267 -8.22 9.74 15.35
CA ALA A 267 -9.62 9.90 14.95
C ALA A 267 -10.17 11.30 15.27
N GLN A 268 -9.68 11.94 16.34
CA GLN A 268 -9.99 13.32 16.70
C GLN A 268 -9.17 14.33 15.90
N LEU A 269 -8.15 13.87 15.18
CA LEU A 269 -7.22 14.68 14.40
C LEU A 269 -6.54 15.76 15.25
N ARG A 270 -6.09 15.39 16.45
CA ARG A 270 -5.49 16.29 17.44
C ARG A 270 -4.42 15.59 18.28
N GLY A 271 -3.46 16.37 18.76
CA GLY A 271 -2.42 15.90 19.67
C GLY A 271 -1.21 15.35 18.92
N VAL A 272 -0.36 14.62 19.64
CA VAL A 272 0.94 14.19 19.13
C VAL A 272 1.07 12.67 19.20
N TYR A 273 1.71 12.06 18.20
CA TYR A 273 2.14 10.67 18.27
C TYR A 273 3.55 10.47 17.72
N ALA A 274 4.25 9.46 18.23
CA ALA A 274 5.54 9.04 17.68
C ALA A 274 5.31 8.21 16.41
N SER A 275 5.60 8.77 15.24
CA SER A 275 5.56 8.07 13.97
C SER A 275 6.80 7.19 13.83
N ARG A 276 6.57 5.89 13.71
CA ARG A 276 7.62 4.92 13.38
C ARG A 276 8.07 5.08 11.93
N LEU A 277 7.16 5.41 11.03
CA LEU A 277 7.42 5.51 9.59
C LEU A 277 8.26 6.74 9.24
N LEU A 278 8.00 7.87 9.90
CA LEU A 278 8.79 9.09 9.73
C LEU A 278 9.90 9.26 10.77
N ALA A 279 10.01 8.31 11.71
CA ALA A 279 10.99 8.28 12.80
C ALA A 279 11.03 9.59 13.63
N ARG A 280 9.85 10.16 13.93
CA ARG A 280 9.71 11.44 14.65
C ARG A 280 8.33 11.59 15.29
N ASN A 281 8.20 12.56 16.19
CA ASN A 281 6.89 12.96 16.70
C ASN A 281 6.14 13.80 15.66
N ILE A 282 4.85 13.49 15.48
CA ILE A 282 3.95 14.18 14.56
C ILE A 282 2.86 14.89 15.38
N ALA A 283 2.79 16.21 15.25
CA ALA A 283 1.69 17.01 15.80
C ALA A 283 0.53 17.03 14.79
N ILE A 284 -0.51 16.25 15.07
CA ILE A 284 -1.61 15.97 14.12
C ILE A 284 -2.35 17.25 13.75
N ASP A 285 -2.60 18.12 14.73
CA ASP A 285 -3.23 19.43 14.52
C ASP A 285 -2.43 20.32 13.57
N ARG A 286 -1.09 20.36 13.72
CA ARG A 286 -0.22 21.08 12.78
C ARG A 286 -0.25 20.49 11.39
N VAL A 287 -0.18 19.17 11.25
CA VAL A 287 -0.24 18.50 9.93
C VAL A 287 -1.54 18.78 9.20
N VAL A 288 -2.66 18.77 9.92
CA VAL A 288 -3.98 19.03 9.34
C VAL A 288 -4.16 20.52 8.99
N ALA A 289 -3.61 21.42 9.80
CA ALA A 289 -3.65 22.87 9.57
C ALA A 289 -2.57 23.39 8.61
N HIS A 290 -1.54 22.58 8.31
CA HIS A 290 -0.40 23.01 7.50
C HIS A 290 -0.88 23.46 6.11
N PRO A 291 -0.61 24.71 5.70
CA PRO A 291 -1.04 25.21 4.41
C PRO A 291 -0.26 24.47 3.32
N VAL A 292 -0.99 23.70 2.53
CA VAL A 292 -0.51 23.16 1.27
C VAL A 292 -1.31 23.77 0.14
N ALA A 293 -0.68 23.96 -1.01
CA ALA A 293 -1.33 24.38 -2.23
C ALA A 293 -2.61 23.55 -2.46
N GLY A 294 -3.62 24.21 -3.03
CA GLY A 294 -4.91 23.59 -3.34
C GLY A 294 -4.82 22.40 -4.32
N GLU A 295 -3.65 22.17 -4.90
CA GLU A 295 -3.38 21.11 -5.85
C GLU A 295 -2.03 20.43 -5.54
N LEU A 296 -1.93 19.16 -5.91
CA LEU A 296 -0.65 18.44 -5.91
C LEU A 296 0.20 18.90 -7.09
N GLU A 297 1.52 18.79 -6.96
CA GLU A 297 2.40 18.95 -8.13
C GLU A 297 1.96 17.95 -9.24
N PRO A 298 1.91 18.34 -10.53
CA PRO A 298 1.44 17.47 -11.60
C PRO A 298 2.15 16.11 -11.66
N ALA A 299 3.44 16.07 -11.34
CA ALA A 299 4.21 14.82 -11.28
C ALA A 299 3.78 13.91 -10.11
N ALA A 300 3.43 14.48 -8.96
CA ALA A 300 2.86 13.75 -7.83
C ALA A 300 1.47 13.18 -8.18
N THR A 301 0.62 13.95 -8.86
CA THR A 301 -0.68 13.48 -9.36
C THR A 301 -0.50 12.28 -10.30
N ARG A 302 0.38 12.40 -11.32
CA ARG A 302 0.66 11.29 -12.26
C ARG A 302 1.18 10.04 -11.54
N LEU A 303 2.03 10.19 -10.53
CA LEU A 303 2.52 9.07 -9.73
C LEU A 303 1.37 8.34 -9.02
N LEU A 304 0.47 9.07 -8.37
CA LEU A 304 -0.63 8.48 -7.61
C LEU A 304 -1.68 7.86 -8.52
N LEU A 305 -1.98 8.45 -9.69
CA LEU A 305 -2.87 7.85 -10.68
C LEU A 305 -2.32 6.50 -11.17
N ARG A 306 -1.02 6.44 -11.52
CA ARG A 306 -0.34 5.18 -11.87
C ARG A 306 -0.38 4.16 -10.73
N TYR A 307 -0.14 4.60 -9.50
CA TYR A 307 -0.23 3.73 -8.32
C TYR A 307 -1.63 3.12 -8.17
N PHE A 308 -2.69 3.94 -8.18
CA PHE A 308 -4.05 3.43 -8.01
C PHE A 308 -4.50 2.56 -9.17
N ARG A 309 -4.15 2.89 -10.41
CA ARG A 309 -4.38 2.02 -11.58
C ARG A 309 -3.79 0.62 -11.38
N SER A 310 -2.49 0.55 -11.03
CA SER A 310 -1.80 -0.73 -10.75
C SER A 310 -2.46 -1.48 -9.59
N ARG A 311 -2.89 -0.77 -8.55
CA ARG A 311 -3.55 -1.36 -7.37
C ARG A 311 -4.90 -1.97 -7.70
N PHE A 312 -5.72 -1.26 -8.46
CA PHE A 312 -7.00 -1.76 -8.93
C PHE A 312 -6.83 -2.92 -9.92
N TRP A 313 -5.75 -2.93 -10.69
CA TRP A 313 -5.45 -4.05 -11.59
C TRP A 313 -5.04 -5.33 -10.84
N LEU A 314 -4.18 -5.21 -9.83
CA LEU A 314 -3.65 -6.34 -9.05
C LEU A 314 -4.65 -6.91 -8.08
N ARG A 315 -5.19 -6.02 -7.27
CA ARG A 315 -6.18 -6.42 -6.31
C ARG A 315 -7.40 -6.65 -7.17
N ASN A 316 -8.02 -7.81 -7.01
CA ASN A 316 -9.46 -7.79 -7.16
C ASN A 316 -9.93 -6.49 -6.46
N LEU A 317 -10.79 -5.64 -7.04
CA LEU A 317 -11.28 -4.42 -6.35
C LEU A 317 -11.54 -4.71 -4.87
N VAL A 318 -11.93 -5.96 -4.64
CA VAL A 318 -11.76 -6.69 -3.40
C VAL A 318 -10.93 -7.97 -3.46
N GLY A 319 -9.67 -7.85 -3.02
CA GLY A 319 -8.83 -9.00 -2.64
C GLY A 319 -9.71 -9.99 -1.88
N THR A 320 -9.65 -11.27 -2.25
CA THR A 320 -10.64 -12.39 -2.13
C THR A 320 -11.64 -12.49 -0.95
N ARG A 321 -11.69 -11.53 -0.02
CA ARG A 321 -12.49 -11.46 1.21
C ARG A 321 -13.39 -10.22 1.33
N LEU A 322 -13.24 -9.18 0.51
CA LEU A 322 -13.99 -7.93 0.67
C LEU A 322 -15.16 -7.79 -0.32
N PRO A 323 -16.13 -6.90 -0.07
CA PRO A 323 -17.05 -6.40 -1.10
C PRO A 323 -16.56 -5.18 -1.87
N VAL A 324 -16.82 -5.09 -3.19
CA VAL A 324 -16.27 -4.07 -4.11
C VAL A 324 -16.20 -2.66 -3.49
N ILE A 325 -17.28 -2.19 -2.87
CA ILE A 325 -17.33 -0.88 -2.20
C ILE A 325 -16.30 -0.75 -1.08
N ALA A 326 -16.17 -1.75 -0.22
CA ALA A 326 -15.19 -1.77 0.86
C ALA A 326 -13.75 -1.71 0.35
N GLY A 327 -13.48 -2.33 -0.79
CA GLY A 327 -12.18 -2.27 -1.44
C GLY A 327 -11.84 -0.88 -1.95
N ILE A 328 -12.77 -0.23 -2.64
CA ILE A 328 -12.62 1.16 -3.10
C ILE A 328 -12.45 2.11 -1.90
N HIS A 329 -13.27 1.95 -0.87
CA HIS A 329 -13.19 2.74 0.36
C HIS A 329 -11.84 2.55 1.10
N GLN A 330 -11.31 1.32 1.13
CA GLN A 330 -9.97 1.08 1.65
C GLN A 330 -8.90 1.82 0.83
N HIS A 331 -9.01 1.85 -0.50
CA HIS A 331 -8.09 2.62 -1.34
C HIS A 331 -8.16 4.13 -1.11
N ILE A 332 -9.34 4.66 -0.79
CA ILE A 332 -9.50 6.06 -0.36
C ILE A 332 -8.76 6.30 0.98
N HIS A 333 -8.80 5.36 1.92
CA HIS A 333 -8.03 5.50 3.16
C HIS A 333 -6.52 5.32 2.96
N ASP A 334 -6.09 4.43 2.06
CA ASP A 334 -4.69 4.35 1.63
C ASP A 334 -4.25 5.71 1.07
N PHE A 335 -5.09 6.37 0.24
CA PHE A 335 -4.83 7.70 -0.30
C PHE A 335 -4.72 8.77 0.79
N ASN A 336 -5.69 8.81 1.71
CA ASN A 336 -5.66 9.73 2.85
C ASN A 336 -4.41 9.55 3.72
N ALA A 337 -3.96 8.31 3.94
CA ALA A 337 -2.73 8.03 4.69
C ALA A 337 -1.49 8.54 3.95
N ILE A 338 -1.43 8.41 2.62
CA ILE A 338 -0.35 8.99 1.81
C ILE A 338 -0.33 10.50 1.98
N LEU A 339 -1.48 11.16 1.84
CA LEU A 339 -1.57 12.61 1.94
C LEU A 339 -1.23 13.12 3.34
N PHE A 340 -1.69 12.44 4.39
CA PHE A 340 -1.35 12.81 5.76
C PHE A 340 0.15 12.74 6.02
N LEU A 341 0.81 11.64 5.62
CA LEU A 341 2.26 11.50 5.79
C LEU A 341 3.04 12.46 4.88
N ALA A 342 2.52 12.77 3.69
CA ALA A 342 3.09 13.78 2.80
C ALA A 342 3.00 15.18 3.41
N ARG A 343 1.85 15.55 4.00
CA ARG A 343 1.69 16.83 4.72
C ARG A 343 2.56 16.89 5.97
N ALA A 344 2.72 15.79 6.68
CA ALA A 344 3.62 15.71 7.84
C ALA A 344 5.09 15.94 7.45
N GLU A 345 5.50 15.41 6.31
CA GLU A 345 6.82 15.66 5.76
C GLU A 345 6.96 17.11 5.26
N ALA A 346 5.93 17.65 4.59
CA ALA A 346 5.91 19.02 4.11
C ALA A 346 5.97 20.04 5.26
N GLU A 347 5.19 19.84 6.31
CA GLU A 347 5.20 20.66 7.54
C GLU A 347 6.60 20.69 8.15
N HIS A 348 7.23 19.52 8.28
CA HIS A 348 8.58 19.44 8.80
C HIS A 348 9.62 20.16 7.93
N GLN A 349 9.45 20.13 6.60
CA GLN A 349 10.35 20.79 5.66
C GLN A 349 10.01 22.28 5.45
N GLY A 350 8.90 22.77 6.02
CA GLY A 350 8.38 24.11 5.72
C GLY A 350 7.91 24.28 4.27
N ALA A 351 7.56 23.19 3.58
CA ALA A 351 7.12 23.20 2.19
C ALA A 351 5.61 23.44 2.09
N ASP A 352 5.21 24.36 1.23
CA ASP A 352 3.81 24.72 0.93
C ASP A 352 3.23 23.94 -0.26
N VAL A 353 4.04 23.12 -0.94
CA VAL A 353 3.61 22.27 -2.06
C VAL A 353 3.91 20.80 -1.76
N LEU A 354 2.92 19.94 -2.01
CA LEU A 354 3.12 18.49 -1.98
C LEU A 354 3.80 18.04 -3.28
N SER A 355 5.13 18.16 -3.29
CA SER A 355 5.96 17.76 -4.42
C SER A 355 5.96 16.26 -4.65
N GLU A 356 6.40 15.86 -5.85
CA GLU A 356 6.58 14.45 -6.20
C GLU A 356 7.52 13.75 -5.21
N GLY A 357 8.61 14.40 -4.78
CA GLY A 357 9.56 13.83 -3.81
C GLY A 357 8.93 13.53 -2.45
N ILE A 358 8.12 14.46 -1.93
CA ILE A 358 7.39 14.31 -0.68
C ILE A 358 6.35 13.17 -0.79
N VAL A 359 5.56 13.17 -1.87
CA VAL A 359 4.52 12.16 -2.09
C VAL A 359 5.14 10.77 -2.32
N ARG A 360 6.29 10.66 -3.00
CA ARG A 360 7.04 9.40 -3.16
C ARG A 360 7.43 8.80 -1.82
N LYS A 361 7.96 9.62 -0.90
CA LYS A 361 8.37 9.18 0.44
C LYS A 361 7.17 8.66 1.23
N ALA A 362 6.06 9.39 1.22
CA ALA A 362 4.83 9.00 1.89
C ALA A 362 4.21 7.73 1.27
N LEU A 363 4.19 7.63 -0.06
CA LEU A 363 3.73 6.44 -0.79
C LEU A 363 4.58 5.22 -0.46
N THR A 364 5.91 5.35 -0.34
CA THR A 364 6.76 4.24 0.11
C THR A 364 6.41 3.79 1.51
N CYS A 365 6.20 4.73 2.44
CA CYS A 365 5.79 4.42 3.82
C CYS A 365 4.46 3.65 3.83
N VAL A 366 3.49 4.13 3.05
CA VAL A 366 2.20 3.48 2.93
C VAL A 366 2.35 2.12 2.27
N GLU A 367 2.94 2.00 1.09
CA GLU A 367 2.95 0.73 0.36
C GLU A 367 3.70 -0.40 1.08
N PHE A 368 4.78 -0.08 1.81
CA PHE A 368 5.52 -1.06 2.60
C PHE A 368 4.88 -1.41 3.94
N HIS A 369 4.24 -0.43 4.60
CA HIS A 369 3.88 -0.60 6.00
C HIS A 369 2.42 -0.37 6.32
N LEU A 370 1.66 0.30 5.44
CA LEU A 370 0.23 0.66 5.59
C LEU A 370 -0.71 0.02 4.56
N ALA A 371 -0.26 -0.26 3.35
CA ALA A 371 -0.97 -1.09 2.40
C ALA A 371 -0.87 -2.57 2.78
N ASN A 372 -1.70 -3.41 2.17
CA ASN A 372 -1.55 -4.87 2.06
C ASN A 372 -1.60 -5.70 3.37
N GLN A 373 -1.64 -5.12 4.56
CA GLN A 373 -1.95 -5.91 5.75
C GLN A 373 -3.44 -6.25 5.76
N SER A 374 -3.79 -7.38 6.37
CA SER A 374 -5.16 -7.87 6.60
C SER A 374 -6.00 -6.98 7.56
N ARG A 375 -5.68 -5.67 7.65
CA ARG A 375 -5.76 -4.80 8.84
C ARG A 375 -7.11 -4.71 9.53
N LEU A 376 -8.21 -4.76 8.80
CA LEU A 376 -9.53 -4.53 9.40
C LEU A 376 -10.28 -5.82 9.73
N TYR A 377 -9.74 -6.98 9.36
CA TYR A 377 -10.50 -8.24 9.33
C TYR A 377 -10.01 -9.29 10.31
N GLU A 378 -8.99 -9.02 11.12
CA GLU A 378 -8.53 -9.97 12.16
C GLU A 378 -8.60 -9.38 13.57
N GLN A 379 -9.03 -8.13 13.72
CA GLN A 379 -9.24 -7.48 15.02
C GLN A 379 -10.71 -7.55 15.46
N THR A 380 -10.95 -7.52 16.77
CA THR A 380 -12.27 -7.59 17.42
C THR A 380 -13.23 -6.44 17.05
N LEU A 381 -12.74 -5.35 16.45
CA LEU A 381 -13.56 -4.26 15.85
C LEU A 381 -14.24 -4.61 14.51
N LYS A 382 -14.09 -5.88 14.08
CA LYS A 382 -14.42 -6.47 12.77
C LYS A 382 -15.78 -6.12 12.19
N GLY A 383 -16.83 -6.08 13.01
CA GLY A 383 -18.20 -5.87 12.52
C GLY A 383 -18.46 -4.40 12.17
N TYR A 384 -18.18 -3.51 13.12
CA TYR A 384 -18.49 -2.10 13.02
C TYR A 384 -17.73 -1.41 11.87
N LEU A 385 -16.40 -1.55 11.82
CA LEU A 385 -15.59 -0.91 10.77
C LEU A 385 -15.87 -1.50 9.39
N ARG A 386 -16.15 -2.82 9.31
CA ARG A 386 -16.49 -3.47 8.04
C ARG A 386 -17.82 -2.99 7.49
N GLY A 387 -18.81 -2.75 8.36
CA GLY A 387 -20.09 -2.16 7.96
C GLY A 387 -19.90 -0.79 7.29
N HIS A 388 -19.11 0.08 7.92
CA HIS A 388 -18.78 1.41 7.40
C HIS A 388 -17.97 1.40 6.11
N LEU A 389 -17.05 0.44 5.93
CA LEU A 389 -16.34 0.30 4.66
C LEU A 389 -17.29 -0.01 3.49
N CYS A 390 -18.38 -0.74 3.74
CA CYS A 390 -19.38 -1.06 2.72
C CYS A 390 -20.37 0.07 2.43
N ASP A 391 -20.28 1.21 3.13
CA ASP A 391 -21.13 2.38 2.91
C ASP A 391 -20.50 3.30 1.84
N ALA A 392 -21.16 3.39 0.68
CA ALA A 392 -20.70 4.20 -0.44
C ALA A 392 -20.80 5.70 -0.15
N ARG A 393 -21.82 6.15 0.61
CA ARG A 393 -21.95 7.56 1.02
C ARG A 393 -20.83 7.96 1.97
N LEU A 394 -20.49 7.08 2.90
CA LEU A 394 -19.34 7.31 3.78
C LEU A 394 -18.03 7.34 2.99
N ALA A 395 -17.88 6.56 1.91
CA ALA A 395 -16.70 6.62 1.05
C ALA A 395 -16.48 8.01 0.42
N PHE A 396 -17.54 8.69 -0.01
CA PHE A 396 -17.46 10.09 -0.46
C PHE A 396 -17.00 11.03 0.65
N GLN A 397 -17.50 10.85 1.88
CA GLN A 397 -17.08 11.64 3.03
C GLN A 397 -15.61 11.38 3.42
N SER A 398 -15.17 10.13 3.34
CA SER A 398 -13.77 9.74 3.53
C SER A 398 -12.86 10.33 2.46
N LEU A 399 -13.30 10.43 1.21
CA LEU A 399 -12.52 11.02 0.11
C LEU A 399 -12.19 12.50 0.36
N ARG A 400 -13.08 13.22 1.03
CA ARG A 400 -12.90 14.63 1.40
C ARG A 400 -11.95 14.84 2.59
N LEU A 401 -11.65 13.79 3.36
CA LEU A 401 -10.96 13.89 4.64
C LEU A 401 -9.56 14.51 4.54
N MET A 402 -8.82 14.27 3.46
CA MET A 402 -7.49 14.87 3.23
C MET A 402 -7.45 15.66 1.92
N ALA A 403 -8.61 16.03 1.38
CA ALA A 403 -8.69 16.86 0.19
C ALA A 403 -8.09 18.25 0.46
N PRO A 404 -7.50 18.89 -0.56
CA PRO A 404 -7.06 20.27 -0.46
C PRO A 404 -8.27 21.16 -0.15
N GLN A 405 -8.08 22.14 0.73
CA GLN A 405 -9.14 23.12 1.03
C GLN A 405 -9.11 24.23 -0.03
N PRO A 406 -10.27 24.78 -0.42
CA PRO A 406 -10.29 25.99 -1.24
C PRO A 406 -9.61 27.15 -0.49
N ALA A 407 -8.90 28.01 -1.22
CA ALA A 407 -8.05 29.06 -0.66
C ALA A 407 -8.78 30.01 0.33
N GLU A 408 -10.07 30.20 0.16
CA GLU A 408 -10.91 31.07 1.01
C GLU A 408 -11.17 30.50 2.42
N ALA A 409 -11.01 29.19 2.64
CA ALA A 409 -11.22 28.56 3.94
C ALA A 409 -10.08 28.82 4.93
N ASN A 410 -8.89 29.21 4.45
CA ASN A 410 -7.70 29.45 5.28
C ASN A 410 -7.67 30.84 5.95
N LEU A 411 -8.66 31.69 5.69
CA LEU A 411 -8.75 33.06 6.23
C LEU A 411 -9.64 33.17 7.48
N SER A 412 -10.18 32.07 8.01
CA SER A 412 -11.13 32.07 9.13
C SER A 412 -10.77 31.15 10.30
N ALA A 413 -9.48 30.79 10.44
CA ALA A 413 -8.95 30.06 11.59
C ALA A 413 -8.27 30.97 12.60
#